data_AF-A0A2V6JKB3-F1
#
_entry.id   AF-A0A2V6JKB3-F1
#
_cell.length_a   1.000
_cell.length_b   1.000
_cell.length_c   1.000
_cell.angle_alpha   90.00
_cell.angle_beta   90.00
_cell.angle_gamma   90.00
#
_symmetry.space_group_name_H-M   'P 1'
#
loop_
_entity.id
_entity.type
_entity.pdbx_description
1 polymer ?
#
loop_
_entity_poly.entity_id
_entity_poly.type
_entity_poly.pdbx_seq_one_letter_code
_entity_poly.pdbx_strand_id
1 'polypeptide(L)'
;MPLAISSTIPAAKSESRRSATTLSPTFGSAYTVAEINAYIAIRDQLLAEAEEIGTASKLASTILANDFVLGCLQPARSPYEAQSLAETDAIRERQRCEIVRSRIAQLRNDAA
;
A
#
# COMPACT_ATOMS: atom_id res chain seq x y z
N MET A 1 23.91 48.23 -37.70
CA MET A 1 24.41 48.32 -36.31
C MET A 1 23.49 47.51 -35.41
N PRO A 2 23.72 46.21 -35.16
CA PRO A 2 22.95 45.47 -34.17
C PRO A 2 23.61 45.61 -32.79
N LEU A 3 22.81 45.95 -31.77
CA LEU A 3 23.25 46.02 -30.38
C LEU A 3 23.29 44.60 -29.80
N ALA A 4 24.48 44.12 -29.45
CA ALA A 4 24.67 42.86 -28.74
C ALA A 4 24.29 43.05 -27.27
N ILE A 5 23.21 42.41 -26.82
CA ILE A 5 22.85 42.36 -25.41
C ILE A 5 23.58 41.15 -24.80
N SER A 6 24.71 41.40 -24.15
CA SER A 6 25.41 40.39 -23.34
C SER A 6 24.56 40.11 -22.10
N SER A 7 23.85 38.98 -22.07
CA SER A 7 23.12 38.52 -20.90
C SER A 7 24.05 37.71 -20.00
N THR A 8 24.65 38.36 -19.00
CA THR A 8 25.35 37.69 -17.90
C THR A 8 24.34 37.31 -16.82
N ILE A 9 23.82 36.09 -16.88
CA ILE A 9 23.01 35.50 -15.81
C ILE A 9 23.98 35.15 -14.65
N PRO A 10 23.82 35.70 -13.44
CA PRO A 10 24.63 35.26 -12.31
C PRO A 10 24.21 33.83 -11.93
N ALA A 11 25.18 32.93 -11.86
CA ALA A 11 24.95 31.57 -11.38
C ALA A 11 24.51 31.62 -9.92
N ALA A 12 23.21 31.46 -9.68
CA ALA A 12 22.69 31.22 -8.35
C ALA A 12 23.22 29.86 -7.87
N LYS A 13 24.11 29.88 -6.87
CA LYS A 13 24.54 28.66 -6.16
C LYS A 13 23.30 28.05 -5.52
N SER A 14 22.81 26.95 -6.08
CA SER A 14 21.74 26.17 -5.49
C SER A 14 22.29 25.38 -4.30
N GLU A 15 22.45 26.06 -3.16
CA GLU A 15 22.58 25.38 -1.88
C GLU A 15 21.19 24.84 -1.46
N SER A 16 20.60 23.99 -2.28
CA SER A 16 19.53 23.09 -1.84
C SER A 16 20.19 21.85 -1.24
N ARG A 17 20.93 22.03 -0.14
CA ARG A 17 21.14 20.94 0.81
C ARG A 17 19.83 20.78 1.58
N ARG A 18 18.78 20.33 0.88
CA ARG A 18 17.69 19.61 1.54
C ARG A 18 18.39 18.39 2.12
N SER A 19 18.75 18.46 3.39
CA SER A 19 19.04 17.28 4.17
C SER A 19 17.80 16.40 4.00
N ALA A 20 17.85 15.48 3.05
CA ALA A 20 16.93 14.37 3.04
C ALA A 20 17.10 13.76 4.43
N THR A 21 16.09 13.90 5.27
CA THR A 21 16.07 13.20 6.54
C THR A 21 16.25 11.75 6.18
N THR A 22 17.46 11.23 6.40
CA THR A 22 17.77 9.82 6.22
C THR A 22 17.01 9.14 7.33
N LEU A 23 15.73 8.82 7.05
CA LEU A 23 14.96 7.94 7.90
C LEU A 23 15.79 6.66 8.00
N SER A 24 16.19 6.31 9.21
CA SER A 24 16.94 5.09 9.40
C SER A 24 16.09 3.94 8.83
N PRO A 25 16.70 2.98 8.13
CA PRO A 25 15.96 1.89 7.50
C PRO A 25 15.09 1.11 8.51
N THR A 26 15.50 1.11 9.77
CA THR A 26 14.76 0.55 10.91
C THR A 26 13.49 1.32 11.29
N PHE A 27 13.47 2.66 11.14
CA PHE A 27 12.26 3.46 11.41
C PHE A 27 11.22 3.30 10.29
N GLY A 28 11.66 3.13 9.04
CA GLY A 28 10.75 2.87 7.92
C GLY A 28 10.04 1.51 8.03
N SER A 29 10.74 0.48 8.53
CA SER A 29 10.19 -0.89 8.56
C SER A 29 9.06 -1.07 9.58
N ALA A 30 9.22 -0.57 10.82
CA ALA A 30 8.20 -0.74 11.87
C ALA A 30 6.88 -0.03 11.52
N TYR A 31 6.97 1.18 10.96
CA TYR A 31 5.79 1.91 10.48
C TYR A 31 5.11 1.18 9.33
N THR A 32 5.88 0.67 8.37
CA THR A 32 5.33 -0.09 7.24
C THR A 32 4.60 -1.35 7.70
N VAL A 33 5.18 -2.11 8.64
CA VAL A 33 4.54 -3.31 9.19
C VAL A 33 3.21 -2.94 9.88
N ALA A 34 3.19 -1.86 10.67
CA ALA A 34 1.97 -1.38 11.31
C ALA A 34 0.91 -0.95 10.28
N GLU A 35 1.33 -0.30 9.20
CA GLU A 35 0.46 0.14 8.11
C GLU A 35 -0.14 -1.05 7.35
N ILE A 36 0.66 -2.06 6.98
CA ILE A 36 0.15 -3.30 6.36
C ILE A 36 -0.86 -3.99 7.30
N ASN A 37 -0.55 -4.09 8.59
CA ASN A 37 -1.45 -4.67 9.58
C ASN A 37 -2.75 -3.88 9.73
N ALA A 38 -2.71 -2.55 9.62
CA ALA A 38 -3.92 -1.72 9.63
C ALA A 38 -4.81 -2.03 8.42
N TYR A 39 -4.24 -2.19 7.21
CA TYR A 39 -5.01 -2.57 6.03
C TYR A 39 -5.61 -3.97 6.13
N ILE A 40 -4.90 -4.92 6.73
CA ILE A 40 -5.43 -6.27 7.04
C ILE A 40 -6.65 -6.15 7.96
N ALA A 41 -6.56 -5.35 9.03
CA ALA A 41 -7.66 -5.14 9.96
C ALA A 41 -8.88 -4.47 9.29
N ILE A 42 -8.65 -3.49 8.39
CA ILE A 42 -9.72 -2.84 7.62
C ILE A 42 -10.42 -3.86 6.72
N ARG A 43 -9.68 -4.71 6.00
CA ARG A 43 -10.27 -5.77 5.18
C ARG A 43 -11.13 -6.71 6.03
N ASP A 44 -10.63 -7.13 7.19
CA ASP A 44 -11.35 -8.04 8.08
C ASP A 44 -12.67 -7.43 8.57
N GLN A 45 -12.66 -6.14 8.94
CA GLN A 45 -13.86 -5.40 9.30
C GLN A 45 -14.87 -5.31 8.13
N LEU A 46 -14.38 -4.99 6.93
CA LEU A 46 -15.24 -4.93 5.73
C LEU A 46 -15.83 -6.29 5.36
N LEU A 47 -15.12 -7.39 5.62
CA LEU A 47 -15.66 -8.73 5.42
C LEU A 47 -16.79 -9.00 6.42
N ALA A 48 -16.60 -8.71 7.71
CA ALA A 48 -17.63 -8.89 8.73
C ALA A 48 -18.90 -8.09 8.38
N GLU A 49 -18.77 -6.84 7.95
CA GLU A 49 -19.91 -6.04 7.50
C GLU A 49 -20.60 -6.59 6.25
N ALA A 50 -19.83 -7.16 5.31
CA ALA A 50 -20.38 -7.80 4.12
C ALA A 50 -21.10 -9.11 4.45
N GLU A 51 -20.65 -9.85 5.46
CA GLU A 51 -21.34 -11.04 5.96
C GLU A 51 -22.66 -10.71 6.67
N GLU A 52 -22.75 -9.55 7.34
CA GLU A 52 -23.96 -9.11 8.02
C GLU A 52 -25.00 -8.51 7.05
N ILE A 53 -24.58 -7.60 6.17
CA ILE A 53 -25.49 -6.80 5.34
C ILE A 53 -25.65 -7.39 3.92
N GLY A 54 -24.66 -8.10 3.40
CA GLY A 54 -24.74 -8.81 2.11
C GLY A 54 -24.89 -7.95 0.85
N THR A 55 -24.85 -6.62 0.94
CA THR A 55 -25.06 -5.77 -0.25
C THR A 55 -23.91 -5.84 -1.24
N ALA A 56 -24.23 -5.67 -2.54
CA ALA A 56 -23.24 -5.62 -3.61
C ALA A 56 -22.12 -4.58 -3.38
N SER A 57 -22.46 -3.42 -2.79
CA SER A 57 -21.48 -2.38 -2.45
C SER A 57 -20.51 -2.81 -1.35
N LYS A 58 -20.99 -3.53 -0.32
CA LYS A 58 -20.12 -4.05 0.74
C LYS A 58 -19.20 -5.12 0.19
N LEU A 59 -19.73 -6.07 -0.58
CA LEU A 59 -18.93 -7.10 -1.26
C LEU A 59 -17.86 -6.48 -2.18
N ALA A 60 -18.20 -5.45 -2.95
CA ALA A 60 -17.22 -4.74 -3.79
C ALA A 60 -16.11 -4.06 -2.96
N SER A 61 -16.47 -3.46 -1.84
CA SER A 61 -15.51 -2.82 -0.92
C SER A 61 -14.55 -3.85 -0.31
N THR A 62 -15.07 -5.01 0.11
CA THR A 62 -14.25 -6.10 0.66
C THR A 62 -13.30 -6.67 -0.38
N ILE A 63 -13.74 -6.81 -1.65
CA ILE A 63 -12.86 -7.25 -2.75
C ILE A 63 -11.71 -6.27 -2.94
N LEU A 64 -12.01 -4.97 -3.04
CA LEU A 64 -11.00 -3.94 -3.24
C LEU A 64 -9.97 -3.94 -2.11
N ALA A 65 -10.43 -4.02 -0.86
CA ALA A 65 -9.56 -4.08 0.31
C ALA A 65 -8.69 -5.36 0.31
N ASN A 66 -9.26 -6.51 -0.06
CA ASN A 66 -8.53 -7.78 -0.14
C ASN A 66 -7.45 -7.76 -1.23
N ASP A 67 -7.78 -7.24 -2.41
CA ASP A 67 -6.83 -7.13 -3.52
C ASP A 67 -5.71 -6.13 -3.20
N PHE A 68 -6.02 -5.03 -2.50
CA PHE A 68 -5.02 -4.09 -2.00
C PHE A 68 -4.05 -4.76 -1.01
N VAL A 69 -4.59 -5.47 0.00
CA VAL A 69 -3.77 -6.23 0.95
C VAL A 69 -2.88 -7.23 0.22
N LEU A 70 -3.42 -8.00 -0.74
CA LEU A 70 -2.63 -8.94 -1.53
C LEU A 70 -1.47 -8.27 -2.29
N GLY A 71 -1.68 -7.04 -2.76
CA GLY A 71 -0.63 -6.20 -3.35
C GLY A 71 0.48 -5.85 -2.35
N CYS A 72 0.13 -5.47 -1.12
CA CYS A 72 1.10 -5.18 -0.05
C CYS A 72 1.93 -6.41 0.38
N LEU A 73 1.45 -7.63 0.14
CA LEU A 73 2.13 -8.88 0.50
C LEU A 73 3.09 -9.41 -0.57
N GLN A 74 3.20 -8.72 -1.71
CA GLN A 74 4.20 -9.06 -2.71
C GLN A 74 5.61 -8.80 -2.15
N PRO A 75 6.62 -9.59 -2.55
CA PRO A 75 7.99 -9.33 -2.16
C PRO A 75 8.41 -7.89 -2.51
N ALA A 76 8.89 -7.15 -1.52
CA ALA A 76 9.38 -5.80 -1.75
C ALA A 76 10.60 -5.81 -2.67
N ARG A 77 10.74 -4.75 -3.46
CA ARG A 77 11.84 -4.56 -4.41
C ARG A 77 12.79 -3.50 -3.89
N SER A 78 14.02 -3.52 -4.40
CA SER A 78 15.01 -2.48 -4.10
C SER A 78 14.50 -1.07 -4.42
N PRO A 79 14.70 -0.09 -3.52
CA PRO A 79 15.45 -0.11 -2.24
C PRO A 79 14.57 -0.33 -0.98
N TYR A 80 13.35 -0.85 -1.15
CA TYR A 80 12.33 -0.95 -0.11
C TYR A 80 12.23 -2.36 0.50
N GLU A 81 13.26 -3.19 0.41
CA GLU A 81 13.22 -4.57 0.90
C GLU A 81 12.86 -4.68 2.39
N ALA A 82 13.13 -3.63 3.18
CA ALA A 82 12.75 -3.53 4.59
C ALA A 82 11.28 -3.10 4.83
N GLN A 83 10.53 -2.76 3.79
CA GLN A 83 9.14 -2.29 3.82
C GLN A 83 8.17 -3.41 3.42
N SER A 84 8.37 -4.61 3.98
CA SER A 84 7.46 -5.75 3.81
C SER A 84 7.24 -6.46 5.14
N LEU A 85 6.20 -7.29 5.20
CA LEU A 85 6.09 -8.28 6.27
C LEU A 85 7.22 -9.32 6.16
N ALA A 86 7.48 -10.02 7.26
CA ALA A 86 8.28 -11.24 7.23
C ALA A 86 7.60 -12.27 6.30
N GLU A 87 8.38 -12.98 5.48
CA GLU A 87 7.82 -13.86 4.44
C GLU A 87 6.88 -14.93 5.03
N THR A 88 7.15 -15.44 6.23
CA THR A 88 6.25 -16.37 6.94
C THR A 88 4.87 -15.78 7.19
N ASP A 89 4.80 -14.52 7.62
CA ASP A 89 3.53 -13.82 7.85
C ASP A 89 2.89 -13.41 6.54
N ALA A 90 3.68 -13.01 5.54
CA ALA A 90 3.19 -12.71 4.21
C ALA A 90 2.52 -13.93 3.55
N ILE A 91 3.13 -15.11 3.63
CA ILE A 91 2.55 -16.36 3.11
C ILE A 91 1.23 -16.69 3.80
N ARG A 92 1.20 -16.60 5.14
CA ARG A 92 -0.01 -16.83 5.93
C ARG A 92 -1.14 -15.89 5.49
N GLU A 93 -0.80 -14.62 5.27
CA GLU A 93 -1.77 -13.61 4.90
C GLU A 93 -2.24 -13.75 3.43
N ARG A 94 -1.37 -14.19 2.51
CA ARG A 94 -1.78 -14.55 1.14
C ARG A 94 -2.80 -15.69 1.15
N GLN A 95 -2.60 -16.71 2.00
CA GLN A 95 -3.58 -17.80 2.17
C GLN A 95 -4.91 -17.27 2.72
N ARG A 96 -4.88 -16.36 3.69
CA ARG A 96 -6.09 -15.69 4.20
C ARG A 96 -6.80 -14.92 3.08
N CYS A 97 -6.07 -14.22 2.21
CA CYS A 97 -6.68 -13.50 1.08
C CYS A 97 -7.47 -14.43 0.13
N GLU A 98 -6.98 -15.64 -0.11
CA GLU A 98 -7.70 -16.63 -0.93
C GLU A 98 -8.94 -17.19 -0.21
N ILE A 99 -8.87 -17.38 1.11
CA ILE A 99 -10.03 -17.75 1.93
C ILE A 99 -11.11 -16.66 1.86
N VAL A 100 -10.71 -15.39 2.04
CA VAL A 100 -11.62 -14.23 1.95
C VAL A 100 -12.24 -14.15 0.55
N ARG A 101 -11.46 -14.31 -0.52
CA ARG A 101 -11.98 -14.32 -1.90
C ARG A 101 -13.02 -15.43 -2.11
N SER A 102 -12.75 -16.62 -1.59
CA SER A 102 -13.70 -17.75 -1.64
C SER A 102 -14.99 -17.44 -0.86
N ARG A 103 -14.87 -16.81 0.31
CA ARG A 103 -16.02 -16.41 1.12
C ARG A 103 -16.88 -15.35 0.44
N ILE A 104 -16.27 -14.35 -0.18
CA ILE A 104 -16.99 -13.33 -0.96
C ILE A 104 -17.75 -13.96 -2.13
N ALA A 105 -17.15 -14.95 -2.80
CA ALA A 105 -17.82 -15.66 -3.89
C ALA A 105 -19.06 -16.43 -3.38
N GLN A 106 -18.99 -17.04 -2.21
CA GLN A 106 -20.15 -17.68 -1.58
C GLN A 106 -21.25 -16.66 -1.28
N LEU A 107 -20.91 -15.56 -0.58
CA LEU A 107 -21.89 -14.51 -0.24
C LEU A 107 -22.57 -13.90 -1.48
N ARG A 108 -21.85 -13.78 -2.60
CA ARG A 108 -22.41 -13.34 -3.88
C ARG A 108 -23.45 -14.31 -4.44
N ASN A 109 -23.21 -15.60 -4.32
CA ASN A 109 -24.13 -16.63 -4.80
C ASN A 109 -25.35 -16.75 -3.89
N ASP A 110 -25.18 -16.56 -2.57
CA ASP A 110 -26.27 -16.61 -1.60
C ASP A 110 -27.22 -15.39 -1.70
N ALA A 111 -26.72 -14.26 -2.22
CA ALA A 111 -27.48 -13.03 -2.42
C ALA A 111 -28.17 -12.94 -3.81
N ALA A 112 -27.93 -13.91 -4.69
CA ALA A 112 -28.51 -13.98 -6.05
C ALA A 112 -29.77 -14.85 -6.09
#